data_AF-A0A5A7SYI3-F1
#
_entry.id   AF-A0A5A7SYI3-F1
#
_cell.length_a   1.000
_cell.length_b   1.000
_cell.length_c   1.000
_cell.angle_alpha   90.00
_cell.angle_beta   90.00
_cell.angle_gamma   90.00
#
_symmetry.space_group_name_H-M   'P 1'
#
loop_
_entity.id
_entity.type
_entity.pdbx_description
1 polymer ?
#
loop_
_entity_poly.entity_id
_entity_poly.type
_entity_poly.pdbx_seq_one_letter_code
_entity_poly.pdbx_strand_id
1 'polypeptide(L)'
;MNTDITASTKPEYPVIDRNPPFTKVVGNFDTLDYLRFVTITGVSVTVGYLSGIISFFLSFFFFFFYLPFCCTIWKISSPVSAF
;
A
#
# COMPACT_ATOMS: atom_id res chain seq x y z
N MET A 1 -1.26 -31.36 19.68
CA MET A 1 -1.48 -30.48 18.51
C MET A 1 -0.78 -31.11 17.32
N ASN A 2 -1.43 -31.25 16.17
CA ASN A 2 -0.80 -31.77 14.97
C ASN A 2 -0.22 -30.58 14.17
N THR A 3 1.09 -30.59 13.92
CA THR A 3 1.83 -29.51 13.24
C THR A 3 2.63 -30.06 12.07
N ASP A 4 2.12 -31.11 11.43
CA ASP A 4 2.76 -31.68 10.25
C ASP A 4 2.62 -30.75 9.05
N ILE A 5 3.65 -30.73 8.21
CA ILE A 5 3.74 -29.87 7.03
C ILE A 5 3.75 -30.79 5.82
N THR A 6 2.57 -31.28 5.46
CA THR A 6 2.37 -32.10 4.26
C THR A 6 1.60 -31.31 3.21
N ALA A 7 2.09 -31.32 1.97
CA ALA A 7 1.37 -30.75 0.84
C ALA A 7 0.50 -31.82 0.18
N SER A 8 -0.66 -31.44 -0.34
CA SER A 8 -1.51 -32.36 -1.12
C SER A 8 -0.83 -32.86 -2.39
N THR A 9 0.11 -32.09 -2.93
CA THR A 9 0.89 -32.43 -4.13
C THR A 9 2.31 -32.82 -3.72
N LYS A 10 2.86 -33.83 -4.39
CA LYS A 10 4.25 -34.25 -4.18
C LYS A 10 5.18 -33.21 -4.82
N PRO A 11 6.31 -32.85 -4.18
CA PRO A 11 7.30 -31.98 -4.79
C PRO A 11 7.88 -32.63 -6.06
N GLU A 12 7.94 -31.84 -7.13
CA GLU A 12 8.48 -32.24 -8.43
C GLU A 12 10.01 -32.31 -8.41
N TYR A 13 10.64 -31.44 -7.63
CA TYR A 13 12.09 -31.38 -7.45
C TYR A 13 12.53 -32.11 -6.18
N PRO A 14 13.81 -32.55 -6.10
CA PRO A 14 14.34 -33.21 -4.91
C PRO A 14 14.22 -32.31 -3.68
N VAL A 15 13.75 -32.91 -2.59
CA VAL A 15 13.52 -32.19 -1.33
C VAL A 15 14.83 -32.12 -0.56
N ILE A 16 15.35 -30.91 -0.39
CA ILE A 16 16.55 -30.65 0.43
C ILE A 16 16.21 -30.66 1.92
N ASP A 17 15.11 -30.02 2.30
CA ASP A 17 14.62 -29.95 3.69
C ASP A 17 13.09 -29.85 3.68
N ARG A 18 12.39 -30.67 4.47
CA ARG A 18 10.92 -30.70 4.56
C ARG A 18 10.36 -29.60 5.47
N ASN A 19 11.12 -29.18 6.49
CA ASN A 19 10.70 -28.17 7.46
C ASN A 19 11.91 -27.37 7.94
N PRO A 20 12.49 -26.52 7.08
CA PRO A 20 13.63 -25.70 7.47
C PRO A 20 13.22 -24.69 8.55
N PRO A 21 14.03 -24.48 9.59
CA PRO A 21 13.80 -23.40 10.55
C PRO A 21 13.92 -22.04 9.85
N PHE A 22 13.22 -21.03 10.36
CA PHE A 22 13.13 -19.71 9.73
C PHE A 22 14.49 -19.10 9.35
N THR A 23 15.49 -19.18 10.25
CA THR A 23 16.83 -18.64 10.03
C THR A 23 17.55 -19.30 8.86
N LYS A 24 17.27 -20.59 8.59
CA LYS A 24 17.81 -21.32 7.45
C LYS A 24 17.16 -20.87 6.14
N VAL A 25 15.86 -20.56 6.16
CA VAL A 25 15.16 -20.05 4.97
C VAL A 25 15.65 -18.67 4.58
N VAL A 26 15.73 -17.73 5.53
CA VAL A 26 16.19 -16.36 5.27
C VAL A 26 17.69 -16.32 4.96
N GLY A 27 18.48 -17.19 5.59
CA GLY A 27 19.91 -17.34 5.28
C GLY A 27 20.19 -17.95 3.90
N ASN A 28 19.18 -18.56 3.26
CA ASN A 28 19.27 -19.18 1.93
C ASN A 28 18.67 -18.27 0.83
N PHE A 29 18.59 -16.96 1.05
CA PHE A 29 18.15 -16.04 0.01
C PHE A 29 19.24 -15.85 -1.04
N ASP A 30 18.87 -16.05 -2.30
CA ASP A 30 19.76 -15.78 -3.42
C ASP A 30 19.74 -14.29 -3.78
N THR A 31 20.70 -13.88 -4.61
CA THR A 31 20.77 -12.49 -5.13
C THR A 31 19.46 -12.08 -5.81
N LEU A 32 18.79 -13.01 -6.49
CA LEU A 32 17.48 -12.77 -7.13
C LEU A 32 16.38 -12.49 -6.10
N ASP A 33 16.39 -13.16 -4.95
CA ASP A 33 15.39 -12.96 -3.90
C ASP A 33 15.54 -11.58 -3.27
N TYR A 34 16.79 -11.15 -3.04
CA TYR A 34 17.06 -9.78 -2.61
C TYR A 34 16.65 -8.73 -3.65
N LEU A 35 16.89 -8.98 -4.94
CA LEU A 35 16.44 -8.08 -6.01
C LEU A 35 14.91 -7.96 -6.05
N ARG A 36 14.18 -9.07 -5.89
CA ARG A 36 12.72 -9.07 -5.80
C ARG A 36 12.24 -8.29 -4.58
N PHE A 37 12.86 -8.52 -3.42
CA PHE A 37 12.53 -7.82 -2.19
C PHE A 37 12.73 -6.30 -2.31
N VAL A 38 13.87 -5.86 -2.86
CA VAL A 38 14.18 -4.44 -3.08
C VAL A 38 13.24 -3.82 -4.10
N THR A 39 12.90 -4.53 -5.17
CA THR A 39 12.00 -4.00 -6.20
C THR A 39 10.59 -3.78 -5.64
N ILE A 40 10.06 -4.75 -4.89
CA ILE A 40 8.72 -4.65 -4.28
C ILE A 40 8.67 -3.50 -3.28
N THR A 41 9.68 -3.38 -2.42
CA THR A 41 9.76 -2.29 -1.42
C THR A 41 9.99 -0.92 -2.07
N GLY A 42 10.83 -0.83 -3.10
CA GLY A 42 11.06 0.41 -3.83
C GLY A 42 9.80 0.92 -4.54
N VAL A 43 9.07 0.03 -5.23
CA VAL A 43 7.82 0.40 -5.90
C VAL A 43 6.74 0.79 -4.89
N SER A 44 6.58 0.05 -3.78
CA SER A 44 5.56 0.39 -2.78
C SER A 44 5.79 1.74 -2.11
N VAL A 45 7.05 2.07 -1.79
CA VAL A 45 7.42 3.37 -1.21
C VAL A 45 7.20 4.50 -2.21
N THR A 46 7.63 4.35 -3.46
CA THR A 46 7.48 5.40 -4.47
C THR A 46 6.01 5.67 -4.79
N VAL A 47 5.20 4.63 -5.00
CA VAL A 47 3.75 4.78 -5.22
C VAL A 47 3.06 5.40 -4.00
N GLY A 48 3.42 4.96 -2.79
CA GLY A 48 2.90 5.54 -1.55
C GLY A 48 3.22 7.02 -1.43
N TYR A 49 4.45 7.42 -1.72
CA TYR A 49 4.90 8.81 -1.66
C TYR A 49 4.16 9.71 -2.68
N LEU A 50 4.08 9.28 -3.95
CA LEU A 50 3.40 10.05 -4.99
C LEU A 50 1.89 10.18 -4.70
N SER A 51 1.24 9.09 -4.27
CA SER A 51 -0.19 9.13 -3.92
C SER A 51 -0.48 10.02 -2.71
N GLY A 52 0.41 10.03 -1.71
CA GLY A 52 0.30 10.88 -0.54
C GLY A 52 0.39 12.36 -0.89
N ILE A 53 1.34 12.76 -1.75
CA ILE A 53 1.47 14.15 -2.22
C ILE A 53 0.20 14.57 -2.96
N ILE A 54 -0.27 13.75 -3.89
CA ILE A 54 -1.47 14.06 -4.68
C ILE A 54 -2.70 14.19 -3.79
N SER A 55 -2.88 13.30 -2.80
CA SER A 55 -3.97 13.40 -1.82
C SER A 55 -3.87 14.64 -0.95
N PHE A 56 -2.65 15.03 -0.54
CA PHE A 56 -2.42 16.23 0.25
C PHE A 56 -2.78 17.49 -0.53
N PHE A 57 -2.33 17.60 -1.78
CA PHE A 57 -2.66 18.73 -2.66
C PHE A 57 -4.16 18.82 -2.98
N LEU A 58 -4.81 17.70 -3.28
CA LEU A 58 -6.26 17.66 -3.51
C LEU A 58 -7.04 18.08 -2.27
N SER A 59 -6.66 17.58 -1.10
CA SER A 59 -7.31 17.94 0.17
C SER A 59 -7.09 19.42 0.51
N PHE A 60 -5.88 19.93 0.31
CA PHE A 60 -5.56 21.35 0.54
C PHE A 60 -6.38 22.26 -0.38
N PHE A 61 -6.41 21.97 -1.69
CA PHE A 61 -7.17 22.78 -2.64
C PHE A 61 -8.69 22.73 -2.38
N PHE A 62 -9.21 21.54 -2.05
CA PHE A 62 -10.62 21.36 -1.74
C PHE A 62 -11.05 22.11 -0.47
N PHE A 63 -10.28 22.01 0.61
CA PHE A 63 -10.63 22.64 1.89
C PHE A 63 -10.33 24.15 1.94
N PHE A 64 -9.20 24.59 1.40
CA PHE A 64 -8.77 25.99 1.53
C PHE A 64 -9.28 26.91 0.42
N PHE A 65 -9.59 26.37 -0.76
CA PHE A 65 -10.03 27.20 -1.89
C PHE A 65 -11.46 26.84 -2.33
N TYR A 66 -11.75 25.56 -2.57
CA TYR A 66 -13.03 25.15 -3.14
C TYR A 66 -14.21 25.30 -2.15
N LEU A 67 -14.05 24.85 -0.91
CA LEU A 67 -15.08 24.95 0.13
C LEU A 67 -15.45 26.41 0.48
N PRO A 68 -14.50 27.33 0.77
CA PRO A 68 -14.84 28.73 1.05
C PRO A 68 -15.37 29.46 -0.19
N PHE A 69 -14.91 29.12 -1.40
CA PHE A 69 -15.51 29.64 -2.64
C PHE A 69 -16.97 29.20 -2.76
N CYS A 70 -17.28 27.93 -2.51
CA CYS A 70 -18.64 27.41 -2.51
C CYS A 70 -19.53 28.08 -1.45
N CYS A 71 -19.01 28.28 -0.22
CA CYS A 71 -19.72 29.03 0.82
C CYS A 71 -20.00 30.49 0.43
N THR A 72 -19.04 31.13 -0.26
CA THR A 72 -19.19 32.51 -0.72
C THR A 72 -20.25 32.62 -1.81
N ILE A 73 -20.21 31.73 -2.81
CA ILE A 73 -21.23 31.66 -3.86
C ILE A 73 -22.61 31.33 -3.28
N TRP A 74 -22.69 30.39 -2.33
CA TRP A 74 -23.94 30.07 -1.64
C TRP A 74 -24.53 31.28 -0.92
N LYS A 75 -23.69 32.06 -0.21
CA LYS A 75 -24.08 33.29 0.48
C LYS A 75 -24.53 34.42 -0.46
N ILE A 76 -23.98 34.48 -1.67
CA ILE A 76 -24.42 35.40 -2.73
C ILE A 76 -25.74 34.93 -3.36
N SER A 77 -25.94 33.62 -3.51
CA SER A 77 -27.11 33.03 -4.14
C SER A 77 -28.32 32.87 -3.21
N SER A 78 -28.16 33.04 -1.89
CA SER A 78 -29.27 32.94 -0.94
C SER A 78 -30.12 34.22 -1.05
N PRO A 79 -31.40 34.14 -1.49
CA PRO A 79 -32.26 35.31 -1.51
C PRO A 79 -32.44 35.79 -0.07
N VAL A 80 -32.19 37.07 0.16
CA VAL A 80 -32.53 37.77 1.40
C VAL A 80 -34.05 37.73 1.54
N SER A 81 -34.60 36.69 2.16
CA SER A 81 -35.94 36.70 2.73
C SER A 81 -35.88 37.46 4.06
N ALA A 82 -35.63 38.77 3.96
CA ALA A 82 -35.78 39.71 5.06
C ALA A 82 -36.62 40.88 4.54
N PHE A 83 -37.92 40.63 4.43
CA PHE A 83 -39.00 41.59 4.58
C PHE A 83 -40.25 40.82 5.02
#